data_AF-A0A565ANY4-F1
#
_entry.id   AF-A0A565ANY4-F1
#
_cell.length_a   1.000
_cell.length_b   1.000
_cell.length_c   1.000
_cell.angle_alpha   90.00
_cell.angle_beta   90.00
_cell.angle_gamma   90.00
#
_symmetry.space_group_name_H-M   'P 1'
#
loop_
_entity.id
_entity.type
_entity.pdbx_description
1 polymer ?
#
loop_
_entity_poly.entity_id
_entity_poly.type
_entity_poly.pdbx_seq_one_letter_code
_entity_poly.pdbx_strand_id
1 'polypeptide(L)'
;MKIIQNMELDEKDDDTSTDSSSSFSYSDFDEDDLRSCNEEFARSGNFDFDFSRVRRTYNFKPVIFNQNCFTYEPDTDEASLERLLKEAIKKCNKEEGTNLELVKVLRANFHPGGGITFYITFEAIDHAHAHDQPKSYQTMIGYLPMDIRVIYVRPKP
;
A
#
# COMPACT_ATOMS: atom_id res chain seq x y z
N MET A 1 57.53 29.06 22.51
CA MET A 1 57.34 29.43 23.93
C MET A 1 55.84 29.27 24.21
N LYS A 2 55.50 28.70 25.38
CA LYS A 2 54.17 28.24 25.88
C LYS A 2 53.01 29.20 25.51
N ILE A 3 51.77 28.73 25.34
CA ILE A 3 50.86 28.33 26.44
C ILE A 3 49.71 27.45 25.91
N ILE A 4 49.41 26.40 26.68
CA ILE A 4 48.19 25.59 26.66
C ILE A 4 47.06 26.41 27.29
N GLN A 5 45.86 26.40 26.71
CA GLN A 5 44.64 26.58 27.49
C GLN A 5 43.62 25.51 27.09
N ASN A 6 43.44 24.58 28.02
CA ASN A 6 42.26 23.73 28.12
C ASN A 6 41.04 24.64 28.37
N MET A 7 39.94 24.38 27.68
CA MET A 7 38.61 24.77 28.14
C MET A 7 37.73 23.52 28.14
N GLU A 8 37.21 23.25 29.34
CA GLU A 8 36.17 22.27 29.64
C GLU A 8 34.99 22.40 28.68
N LEU A 9 34.53 21.27 28.14
CA LEU A 9 33.21 21.16 27.56
C LEU A 9 32.28 20.73 28.68
N ASP A 10 31.56 21.69 29.24
CA ASP A 10 30.38 21.47 30.09
C ASP A 10 29.34 20.65 29.29
N GLU A 11 28.98 19.49 29.83
CA GLU A 11 27.74 18.79 29.47
C GLU A 11 26.56 19.70 29.79
N LYS A 12 25.91 20.21 28.74
CA LYS A 12 24.56 20.75 28.85
C LYS A 12 23.59 19.72 28.31
N ASP A 13 22.87 19.10 29.24
CA ASP A 13 21.61 18.41 29.01
C ASP A 13 20.65 19.39 28.31
N ASP A 14 20.48 19.24 27.00
CA ASP A 14 19.40 19.88 26.25
C ASP A 14 18.23 18.91 26.21
N ASP A 15 17.27 19.19 27.09
CA ASP A 15 15.99 18.50 27.24
C ASP A 15 15.09 18.88 26.04
N THR A 16 15.45 18.41 24.84
CA THR A 16 14.57 18.47 23.68
C THR A 16 13.78 17.18 23.60
N SER A 17 12.52 17.27 24.06
CA SER A 17 11.42 16.36 23.75
C SER A 17 11.39 16.09 22.26
N THR A 18 12.06 15.02 21.85
CA THR A 18 12.11 14.56 20.47
C THR A 18 11.06 13.47 20.36
N ASP A 19 10.09 13.69 19.48
CA ASP A 19 9.03 12.75 19.14
C ASP A 19 9.53 11.31 19.14
N SER A 20 8.76 10.42 19.75
CA SER A 20 9.00 8.98 19.75
C SER A 20 9.00 8.45 18.32
N SER A 21 10.13 8.61 17.63
CA SER A 21 10.53 7.74 16.55
C SER A 21 10.76 6.39 17.20
N SER A 22 9.71 5.56 17.25
CA SER A 22 9.86 4.17 17.63
C SER A 22 10.82 3.56 16.61
N SER A 23 12.09 3.46 16.99
CA SER A 23 13.10 2.69 16.28
C SER A 23 12.60 1.26 16.23
N PHE A 24 11.87 0.90 15.16
CA PHE A 24 11.36 -0.44 14.93
C PHE A 24 12.55 -1.39 14.80
N SER A 25 12.88 -2.07 15.89
CA SER A 25 13.92 -3.08 15.89
C SER A 25 13.42 -4.32 15.16
N TYR A 26 14.25 -4.88 14.27
CA TYR A 26 14.01 -6.16 13.61
C TYR A 26 13.81 -7.33 14.59
N SER A 27 14.20 -7.15 15.86
CA SER A 27 14.06 -8.17 16.92
C SER A 27 12.63 -8.43 17.39
N ASP A 28 11.68 -7.57 17.01
CA ASP A 28 10.35 -7.58 17.62
C ASP A 28 9.28 -8.29 16.77
N PHE A 29 9.66 -8.81 15.59
CA PHE A 29 8.79 -9.66 14.78
C PHE A 29 9.13 -11.13 15.09
N ASP A 30 8.25 -11.83 15.78
CA ASP A 30 8.49 -13.19 16.27
C ASP A 30 7.80 -14.27 15.41
N GLU A 31 7.98 -15.54 15.79
CA GLU A 31 7.40 -16.69 15.09
C GLU A 31 5.86 -16.68 15.14
N ASP A 32 5.28 -16.13 16.20
CA ASP A 32 3.82 -16.01 16.33
C ASP A 32 3.27 -14.98 15.34
N ASP A 33 3.93 -13.83 15.18
CA ASP A 33 3.60 -12.84 14.16
C ASP A 33 3.67 -13.44 12.75
N LEU A 34 4.73 -14.22 12.47
CA LEU A 34 4.89 -14.91 11.18
C LEU A 34 3.76 -15.92 10.94
N ARG A 35 3.43 -16.73 11.96
CA ARG A 35 2.35 -17.72 11.87
C ARG A 35 1.00 -17.06 11.62
N SER A 36 0.64 -16.04 12.40
CA SER A 36 -0.62 -15.31 12.21
C SER A 36 -0.71 -14.65 10.83
N CYS A 37 0.39 -14.06 10.34
CA CYS A 37 0.45 -13.55 8.97
C CYS A 37 0.23 -14.64 7.93
N ASN A 38 0.92 -15.77 8.04
CA ASN A 38 0.81 -16.87 7.09
C ASN A 38 -0.60 -17.48 7.06
N GLU A 39 -1.23 -17.66 8.23
CA GLU A 39 -2.61 -18.14 8.34
C GLU A 39 -3.59 -17.17 7.68
N GLU A 40 -3.40 -15.86 7.87
CA GLU A 40 -4.25 -14.86 7.26
C GLU A 40 -4.04 -14.78 5.74
N PHE A 41 -2.79 -14.85 5.27
CA PHE A 41 -2.48 -14.93 3.83
C PHE A 41 -3.10 -16.16 3.18
N ALA A 42 -3.07 -17.32 3.85
CA ALA A 42 -3.70 -18.53 3.34
C ALA A 42 -5.23 -18.40 3.25
N ARG A 43 -5.85 -17.58 4.13
CA ARG A 43 -7.30 -17.39 4.19
C ARG A 43 -7.82 -16.38 3.17
N SER A 44 -7.19 -15.23 3.07
CA SER A 44 -7.74 -14.05 2.36
C SER A 44 -6.80 -13.49 1.29
N GLY A 45 -5.58 -14.04 1.19
CA GLY A 45 -4.56 -13.60 0.26
C GLY A 45 -4.17 -12.14 0.46
N ASN A 46 -3.58 -11.55 -0.58
CA ASN A 46 -3.10 -10.16 -0.53
C ASN A 46 -4.24 -9.13 -0.66
N PHE A 47 -5.39 -9.51 -1.23
CA PHE A 47 -6.47 -8.57 -1.54
C PHE A 47 -7.34 -8.28 -0.33
N ASP A 48 -7.75 -9.36 0.37
CA ASP A 48 -8.71 -9.31 1.47
C ASP A 48 -8.08 -9.57 2.85
N PHE A 49 -6.73 -9.59 2.94
CA PHE A 49 -5.94 -9.64 4.18
C PHE A 49 -6.51 -8.81 5.34
N ASP A 50 -6.82 -9.45 6.45
CA ASP A 50 -7.37 -8.80 7.64
C ASP A 50 -6.27 -8.38 8.62
N PHE A 51 -5.89 -7.10 8.59
CA PHE A 51 -4.87 -6.54 9.46
C PHE A 51 -5.25 -6.55 10.95
N SER A 52 -6.53 -6.73 11.31
CA SER A 52 -6.95 -6.81 12.72
C SER A 52 -6.64 -8.17 13.36
N ARG A 53 -6.43 -9.20 12.53
CA ARG A 53 -6.14 -10.58 12.96
C ARG A 53 -4.65 -10.86 13.14
N VAL A 54 -3.80 -9.90 12.79
CA VAL A 54 -2.36 -10.01 12.91
C VAL A 54 -1.86 -8.91 13.83
N ARG A 55 -0.90 -9.24 14.69
CA ARG A 55 -0.34 -8.28 15.63
C ARG A 55 0.64 -7.32 14.96
N ARG A 56 1.42 -7.81 13.98
CA ARG A 56 2.41 -7.01 13.26
C ARG A 56 2.53 -7.46 11.81
N THR A 57 2.77 -6.50 10.91
CA THR A 57 3.11 -6.73 9.49
C THR A 57 4.31 -5.87 9.14
N TYR A 58 5.27 -6.43 8.40
CA TYR A 58 6.54 -5.75 8.12
C TYR A 58 6.43 -4.85 6.88
N ASN A 59 6.28 -5.46 5.71
CA ASN A 59 6.19 -4.78 4.42
C ASN A 59 4.82 -4.94 3.77
N PHE A 60 3.76 -5.06 4.55
CA PHE A 60 2.42 -5.20 3.98
C PHE A 60 1.45 -4.37 4.79
N LYS A 61 0.74 -3.44 4.16
CA LYS A 61 -0.09 -2.46 4.86
C LYS A 61 -1.38 -2.17 4.08
N PRO A 62 -2.46 -1.79 4.76
CA PRO A 62 -3.65 -1.29 4.07
C PRO A 62 -3.36 0.11 3.53
N VAL A 63 -3.96 0.47 2.39
CA VAL A 63 -4.04 1.86 1.95
C VAL A 63 -5.19 2.53 2.70
N ILE A 64 -4.90 3.67 3.33
CA ILE A 64 -5.91 4.45 4.05
C ILE A 64 -6.38 5.58 3.14
N PHE A 65 -7.60 5.47 2.63
CA PHE A 65 -8.13 6.28 1.52
C PHE A 65 -8.14 7.80 1.77
N ASN A 66 -8.36 8.23 3.01
CA ASN A 66 -8.39 9.64 3.39
C ASN A 66 -7.03 10.23 3.77
N GLN A 67 -5.94 9.46 3.61
CA GLN A 67 -4.57 9.95 3.81
C GLN A 67 -3.94 10.36 2.48
N ASN A 68 -2.69 10.78 2.53
CA ASN A 68 -1.88 11.19 1.39
C ASN A 68 -0.50 10.52 1.44
N CYS A 69 -0.42 9.25 1.86
CA CYS A 69 0.85 8.53 1.94
C CYS A 69 1.55 8.38 0.57
N PHE A 70 0.80 8.45 -0.53
CA PHE A 70 1.30 8.28 -1.90
C PHE A 70 1.17 9.55 -2.75
N THR A 71 0.70 10.65 -2.18
CA THR A 71 0.43 11.89 -2.90
C THR A 71 0.69 13.11 -2.01
N TYR A 72 0.41 14.30 -2.51
CA TYR A 72 0.50 15.55 -1.76
C TYR A 72 -0.87 16.20 -1.68
N GLU A 73 -1.11 16.95 -0.60
CA GLU A 73 -2.33 17.76 -0.51
C GLU A 73 -2.45 18.71 -1.73
N PRO A 74 -3.66 18.88 -2.29
CA PRO A 74 -4.96 18.48 -1.74
C PRO A 74 -5.43 17.05 -2.12
N ASP A 75 -4.62 16.27 -2.83
CA ASP A 75 -5.04 14.95 -3.31
C ASP A 75 -5.06 13.92 -2.18
N THR A 76 -5.96 12.94 -2.29
CA THR A 76 -6.03 11.79 -1.39
C THR A 76 -5.44 10.54 -2.04
N ASP A 77 -5.06 9.56 -1.21
CA ASP A 77 -4.62 8.24 -1.66
C ASP A 77 -5.74 7.53 -2.43
N GLU A 78 -7.01 7.76 -2.08
CA GLU A 78 -8.16 7.28 -2.84
C GLU A 78 -8.20 7.83 -4.27
N ALA A 79 -8.12 9.15 -4.44
CA ALA A 79 -8.12 9.78 -5.76
C ALA A 79 -6.93 9.31 -6.60
N SER A 80 -5.78 9.12 -5.96
CA SER A 80 -4.56 8.61 -6.60
C SER A 80 -4.73 7.16 -7.06
N LEU A 81 -5.29 6.29 -6.21
CA LEU A 81 -5.60 4.90 -6.53
C LEU A 81 -6.65 4.79 -7.63
N GLU A 82 -7.71 5.59 -7.60
CA GLU A 82 -8.72 5.62 -8.65
C GLU A 82 -8.12 5.97 -10.01
N ARG A 83 -7.26 7.00 -10.07
CA ARG A 83 -6.58 7.38 -11.31
C ARG A 83 -5.70 6.25 -11.82
N LEU A 84 -4.91 5.64 -10.92
CA LEU A 84 -4.04 4.52 -11.24
C LEU A 84 -4.85 3.32 -11.78
N LEU A 85 -5.96 3.00 -11.12
CA LEU A 85 -6.84 1.90 -11.50
C LEU A 85 -7.55 2.16 -12.84
N LYS A 86 -8.01 3.38 -13.10
CA LYS A 86 -8.61 3.77 -14.39
C LYS A 86 -7.62 3.56 -15.56
N GLU A 87 -6.37 3.98 -15.38
CA GLU A 87 -5.32 3.73 -16.38
C GLU A 87 -5.03 2.23 -16.56
N ALA A 88 -5.02 1.48 -15.47
CA ALA A 88 -4.83 0.03 -15.51
C ALA A 88 -5.95 -0.69 -16.28
N ILE A 89 -7.21 -0.33 -15.99
CA ILE A 89 -8.39 -0.86 -16.69
C ILE A 89 -8.35 -0.49 -18.17
N LYS A 90 -8.01 0.75 -18.51
CA LYS A 90 -7.88 1.20 -19.91
C LYS A 90 -6.84 0.38 -20.67
N LYS A 91 -5.71 0.06 -20.04
CA LYS A 91 -4.68 -0.80 -20.62
C LYS A 91 -5.21 -2.23 -20.83
N CYS A 92 -5.85 -2.79 -19.81
CA CYS A 92 -6.48 -4.12 -19.88
C CYS A 92 -7.52 -4.21 -20.99
N ASN A 93 -8.47 -3.26 -21.05
CA ASN A 93 -9.49 -3.19 -22.10
C ASN A 93 -8.87 -3.16 -23.51
N LYS A 94 -7.75 -2.45 -23.69
CA LYS A 94 -7.03 -2.38 -24.96
C LYS A 94 -6.31 -3.69 -25.33
N GLU A 95 -5.70 -4.36 -24.36
CA GLU A 95 -4.84 -5.53 -24.57
C GLU A 95 -5.64 -6.85 -24.63
N GLU A 96 -6.68 -6.98 -23.80
CA GLU A 96 -7.48 -8.20 -23.65
C GLU A 96 -8.84 -8.13 -24.37
N GLY A 97 -9.23 -6.96 -24.89
CA GLY A 97 -10.52 -6.76 -25.56
C GLY A 97 -11.72 -6.75 -24.60
N THR A 98 -11.49 -6.51 -23.32
CA THR A 98 -12.52 -6.32 -22.30
C THR A 98 -13.13 -4.91 -22.37
N ASN A 99 -14.28 -4.70 -21.72
CA ASN A 99 -14.93 -3.39 -21.65
C ASN A 99 -15.37 -3.08 -20.22
N LEU A 100 -14.39 -3.02 -19.32
CA LEU A 100 -14.63 -2.71 -17.92
C LEU A 100 -14.71 -1.20 -17.70
N GLU A 101 -15.74 -0.76 -16.98
CA GLU A 101 -15.89 0.60 -16.45
C GLU A 101 -15.80 0.57 -14.93
N LEU A 102 -14.89 1.37 -14.34
CA LEU A 102 -14.72 1.47 -12.89
C LEU A 102 -15.93 2.15 -12.24
N VAL A 103 -16.52 1.50 -11.23
CA VAL A 103 -17.57 2.09 -10.38
C VAL A 103 -16.95 2.73 -9.14
N LYS A 104 -16.17 1.95 -8.35
CA LYS A 104 -15.48 2.44 -7.14
C LYS A 104 -14.38 1.49 -6.69
N VAL A 105 -13.43 2.01 -5.93
CA VAL A 105 -12.46 1.20 -5.18
C VAL A 105 -13.10 0.74 -3.87
N LEU A 106 -13.05 -0.56 -3.58
CA LEU A 106 -13.59 -1.11 -2.33
C LEU A 106 -12.52 -1.20 -1.24
N ARG A 107 -11.32 -1.65 -1.62
CA ARG A 107 -10.20 -1.86 -0.71
C ARG A 107 -8.89 -1.89 -1.47
N ALA A 108 -7.81 -1.44 -0.85
CA ALA A 108 -6.48 -1.61 -1.39
C ALA A 108 -5.48 -1.90 -0.27
N ASN A 109 -4.55 -2.81 -0.57
CA ASN A 109 -3.38 -3.09 0.24
C ASN A 109 -2.13 -2.80 -0.58
N PHE A 110 -1.01 -2.53 0.08
CA PHE A 110 0.24 -2.28 -0.60
C PHE A 110 1.44 -2.98 0.07
N HIS A 111 2.42 -3.30 -0.77
CA HIS A 111 3.73 -3.81 -0.35
C HIS A 111 4.82 -2.86 -0.89
N PRO A 112 5.55 -2.12 -0.03
CA PRO A 112 6.72 -1.34 -0.45
C PRO A 112 7.91 -2.25 -0.77
N GLY A 113 8.67 -1.92 -1.82
CA GLY A 113 9.87 -2.63 -2.25
C GLY A 113 10.70 -1.77 -3.20
N GLY A 114 11.19 -2.35 -4.32
CA GLY A 114 11.83 -1.59 -5.40
C GLY A 114 10.89 -0.60 -6.14
N GLY A 115 9.60 -0.65 -5.82
CA GLY A 115 8.51 0.24 -6.18
C GLY A 115 7.36 -0.02 -5.19
N ILE A 116 6.14 0.31 -5.55
CA ILE A 116 4.95 0.01 -4.74
C ILE A 116 4.11 -1.02 -5.47
N THR A 117 3.79 -2.13 -4.84
CA THR A 117 2.81 -3.08 -5.39
C THR A 117 1.49 -2.90 -4.68
N PHE A 118 0.45 -2.53 -5.43
CA PHE A 118 -0.92 -2.42 -4.94
C PHE A 118 -1.71 -3.69 -5.27
N TYR A 119 -2.47 -4.16 -4.29
CA TYR A 119 -3.47 -5.22 -4.41
C TYR A 119 -4.83 -4.61 -4.17
N ILE A 120 -5.61 -4.45 -5.24
CA ILE A 120 -6.83 -3.64 -5.23
C ILE A 120 -8.04 -4.53 -5.48
N THR A 121 -9.06 -4.38 -4.64
CA THR A 121 -10.40 -4.89 -4.86
C THR A 121 -11.31 -3.72 -5.22
N PHE A 122 -12.05 -3.83 -6.32
CA PHE A 122 -12.88 -2.76 -6.86
C PHE A 122 -14.17 -3.29 -7.47
N GLU A 123 -15.15 -2.41 -7.69
CA GLU A 123 -16.34 -2.71 -8.47
C GLU A 123 -16.23 -2.13 -9.87
N ALA A 124 -16.61 -2.92 -10.87
CA ALA A 124 -16.70 -2.47 -12.25
C ALA A 124 -17.91 -3.08 -12.96
N ILE A 125 -18.40 -2.38 -13.98
CA ILE A 125 -19.38 -2.91 -14.92
C ILE A 125 -18.62 -3.45 -16.13
N ASP A 126 -19.01 -4.63 -16.60
CA ASP A 126 -18.44 -5.23 -17.79
C ASP A 126 -19.43 -5.17 -18.95
N HIS A 127 -19.28 -4.16 -19.79
CA HIS A 127 -20.15 -3.94 -20.94
C HIS A 127 -19.92 -4.93 -22.09
N ALA A 128 -18.89 -5.79 -22.00
CA ALA A 128 -18.73 -6.89 -22.94
C ALA A 128 -19.74 -8.03 -22.68
N HIS A 129 -20.37 -8.05 -21.51
CA HIS A 129 -21.35 -9.05 -21.12
C HIS A 129 -22.73 -8.40 -20.90
N ALA A 130 -23.79 -9.01 -21.42
CA ALA A 130 -25.14 -8.42 -21.54
C ALA A 130 -25.88 -8.05 -20.24
N HIS A 131 -25.21 -8.16 -19.08
CA HIS A 131 -25.75 -7.77 -17.79
C HIS A 131 -24.87 -6.67 -17.21
N ASP A 132 -25.27 -5.41 -17.42
CA ASP A 132 -24.66 -4.18 -16.88
C ASP A 132 -24.82 -4.07 -15.36
N GLN A 133 -24.48 -5.13 -14.62
CA GLN A 133 -24.48 -5.15 -13.17
C GLN A 133 -23.06 -4.99 -12.66
N PRO A 134 -22.82 -4.10 -11.68
CA PRO A 134 -21.53 -4.00 -11.02
C PRO A 134 -21.11 -5.35 -10.43
N LYS A 135 -19.88 -5.77 -10.72
CA LYS A 135 -19.25 -6.97 -10.15
C LYS A 135 -17.96 -6.58 -9.47
N SER A 136 -17.55 -7.37 -8.48
CA SER A 136 -16.26 -7.20 -7.81
C SER A 136 -15.13 -7.82 -8.63
N TYR A 137 -14.04 -7.08 -8.77
CA TYR A 137 -12.81 -7.48 -9.44
C TYR A 137 -11.62 -7.29 -8.51
N GLN A 138 -10.53 -7.99 -8.81
CA GLN A 138 -9.24 -7.88 -8.15
C GLN A 138 -8.16 -7.60 -9.19
N THR A 139 -7.23 -6.68 -8.87
CA THR A 139 -6.07 -6.39 -9.73
C THR A 139 -4.80 -6.12 -8.92
N MET A 140 -3.68 -6.57 -9.46
CA MET A 140 -2.35 -6.28 -8.93
C MET A 140 -1.65 -5.27 -9.84
N ILE A 141 -1.29 -4.12 -9.28
CA ILE A 141 -0.62 -3.02 -9.99
C ILE A 141 0.75 -2.78 -9.36
N GLY A 142 1.80 -2.90 -10.17
CA GLY A 142 3.12 -2.36 -9.83
C GLY A 142 3.20 -0.89 -10.22
N TYR A 143 3.56 -0.04 -9.26
CA TYR A 143 3.72 1.39 -9.44
C TYR A 143 5.17 1.81 -9.19
N LEU A 144 5.73 2.47 -10.21
CA LEU A 144 6.94 3.28 -10.15
C LEU A 144 6.57 4.65 -10.73
N PRO A 145 7.16 5.77 -10.28
CA PRO A 145 6.81 7.11 -10.77
C PRO A 145 6.83 7.29 -12.30
N MET A 146 7.51 6.42 -13.05
CA MET A 146 7.57 6.45 -14.51
C MET A 146 6.99 5.20 -15.21
N ASP A 147 6.51 4.20 -14.46
CA ASP A 147 6.05 2.93 -15.05
C ASP A 147 4.89 2.34 -14.23
N ILE A 148 3.79 2.03 -14.93
CA ILE A 148 2.61 1.37 -14.36
C ILE A 148 2.50 -0.01 -15.01
N ARG A 149 2.65 -1.04 -14.18
CA ARG A 149 2.54 -2.45 -14.60
C ARG A 149 1.28 -3.04 -14.05
N VAL A 150 0.30 -3.22 -14.93
CA VAL A 150 -0.86 -4.06 -14.65
C VAL A 150 -0.43 -5.51 -14.83
N ILE A 151 -0.55 -6.32 -13.78
CA ILE A 151 -0.16 -7.74 -13.86
C ILE A 151 -1.35 -8.57 -14.33
N TYR A 152 -2.54 -8.35 -13.76
CA TYR A 152 -3.80 -8.94 -14.20
C TYR A 152 -5.00 -8.17 -13.66
N VAL A 153 -6.14 -8.31 -14.34
CA VAL A 153 -7.47 -7.96 -13.82
C VAL A 153 -8.33 -9.21 -13.90
N ARG A 154 -9.01 -9.57 -12.80
CA ARG A 154 -9.87 -10.76 -12.77
C ARG A 154 -11.10 -10.55 -11.90
N PRO A 155 -12.21 -11.25 -12.15
CA PRO A 155 -13.32 -11.29 -11.21
C PRO A 155 -12.84 -11.75 -9.83
N LYS A 156 -13.43 -11.18 -8.77
CA LYS A 156 -13.18 -11.63 -7.40
C LYS A 156 -13.67 -13.10 -7.25
N PRO A 157 -12.85 -14.02 -6.69
CA PRO A 157 -13.23 -15.42 -6.48
C PRO A 157 -14.43 -15.59 -5.56
#